data_AF-A0A921Q5R1-F1
#
_entry.id   AF-A0A921Q5R1-F1
#
_cell.length_a   1.000
_cell.length_b   1.000
_cell.length_c   1.000
_cell.angle_alpha   90.00
_cell.angle_beta   90.00
_cell.angle_gamma   90.00
#
_symmetry.space_group_name_H-M   'P 1'
#
loop_
_entity.id
_entity.type
_entity.pdbx_description
1 polymer ?
#
loop_
_entity_poly.entity_id
_entity_poly.type
_entity_poly.pdbx_seq_one_letter_code
_entity_poly.pdbx_strand_id
1 'polypeptide(L)'
;MAHLRLLFSYSRRHPQHHRLLPLFHFSSDANSSSAPPPPPPIKPVSYAPKPQQQAPPEESAAPLTQDAGPRDQSPLPRRPQPPMPPREWTQQDMRYVKDAGPMISPVSYPSRVAPLPEDRPVGGEAGAVHDEGLRGEAERIQMDAGRATRSIFGMPLEEEQLPYPTIIPVVKRPQKVAIDLVDAIRLVKTSANDKKRNFIETVEAHVILGVDPRRGDQMVRGALTLPHGTGKTVRVAVFAEGPAADEARAAGADVVGGDELIEEIRTGGGKLSFDKCIATPMFMPRLSKVARILGPRGLMPNPKLGSVTNDVSGAVKAAKSGRVDFKIDKTAIVHVGLGKVNFTEESLRENIGAFVHALLLAKPVGLKKTSKYVGYVKKFTLSSTMGPGFPVTIPSLSVAADHYNKVQVS
;
A
#
# COMPACT_ATOMS: atom_id res chain seq x y z
N MET A 1 -13.92 -67.43 -35.14
CA MET A 1 -13.07 -68.63 -35.32
C MET A 1 -11.64 -68.23 -34.98
N ALA A 2 -11.33 -68.14 -33.69
CA ALA A 2 -10.82 -69.24 -32.87
C ALA A 2 -9.41 -69.65 -33.32
N HIS A 3 -8.38 -69.31 -32.56
CA HIS A 3 -7.75 -70.28 -31.66
C HIS A 3 -6.49 -69.74 -30.96
N LEU A 4 -6.49 -69.95 -29.64
CA LEU A 4 -5.42 -70.56 -28.84
C LEU A 4 -4.20 -69.75 -28.34
N ARG A 5 -4.06 -69.89 -27.00
CA ARG A 5 -2.85 -70.09 -26.15
C ARG A 5 -2.43 -68.87 -25.32
N LEU A 6 -2.71 -68.88 -24.01
CA LEU A 6 -1.94 -69.55 -22.92
C LEU A 6 -0.61 -68.78 -22.69
N LEU A 7 -0.25 -68.24 -21.52
CA LEU A 7 -0.38 -68.73 -20.14
C LEU A 7 -0.11 -67.62 -19.09
N PHE A 8 -0.90 -67.67 -18.02
CA PHE A 8 -0.57 -67.34 -16.61
C PHE A 8 0.87 -67.77 -16.23
N SER A 9 1.67 -67.16 -15.36
CA SER A 9 1.49 -66.71 -13.97
C SER A 9 2.90 -66.56 -13.39
N TYR A 10 3.17 -65.62 -12.48
CA TYR A 10 3.76 -65.94 -11.16
C TYR A 10 3.82 -64.71 -10.24
N SER A 11 3.21 -64.91 -9.07
CA SER A 11 3.34 -64.24 -7.78
C SER A 11 4.72 -63.68 -7.42
N ARG A 12 4.77 -62.54 -6.70
CA ARG A 12 5.11 -62.48 -5.25
C ARG A 12 5.20 -61.04 -4.70
N ARG A 13 4.41 -60.81 -3.64
CA ARG A 13 4.73 -60.20 -2.32
C ARG A 13 4.96 -58.67 -2.20
N HIS A 14 3.93 -58.02 -1.64
CA HIS A 14 3.93 -56.97 -0.60
C HIS A 14 4.90 -57.27 0.60
N PRO A 15 5.18 -56.38 1.59
CA PRO A 15 4.31 -55.30 2.10
C PRO A 15 4.96 -53.99 2.62
N GLN A 16 4.05 -53.08 2.96
CA GLN A 16 4.18 -51.86 3.78
C GLN A 16 4.68 -52.17 5.21
N HIS A 17 5.46 -51.25 5.79
CA HIS A 17 5.79 -51.26 7.22
C HIS A 17 5.23 -50.02 7.93
N HIS A 18 4.15 -50.25 8.68
CA HIS A 18 3.84 -49.51 9.90
C HIS A 18 4.88 -49.87 10.98
N ARG A 19 5.30 -48.88 11.77
CA ARG A 19 5.97 -49.12 13.06
C ARG A 19 5.19 -48.39 14.16
N LEU A 20 4.71 -49.18 15.11
CA LEU A 20 4.19 -48.79 16.40
C LEU A 20 5.13 -49.32 17.50
N LEU A 21 5.02 -48.68 18.67
CA LEU A 21 5.38 -49.09 20.04
C LEU A 21 6.76 -48.64 20.58
N PRO A 22 6.90 -48.39 21.92
CA PRO A 22 6.02 -48.85 23.00
C PRO A 22 5.57 -47.82 24.05
N LEU A 23 4.61 -48.30 24.85
CA LEU A 23 4.11 -47.76 26.11
C LEU A 23 5.22 -47.58 27.15
N PHE A 24 5.17 -46.46 27.89
CA PHE A 24 5.62 -46.39 29.27
C PHE A 24 4.46 -45.89 30.14
N HIS A 25 4.09 -46.73 31.11
CA HIS A 25 3.31 -46.37 32.29
C HIS A 25 4.32 -45.97 33.38
N PHE A 26 4.14 -44.82 34.02
CA PHE A 26 4.58 -44.65 35.42
C PHE A 26 3.73 -43.61 36.15
N SER A 27 3.06 -44.14 37.19
CA SER A 27 2.50 -43.59 38.43
C SER A 27 2.17 -42.11 38.60
N SER A 28 1.00 -41.92 39.23
CA SER A 28 0.61 -40.78 40.03
C SER A 28 1.58 -40.51 41.18
N ASP A 29 1.81 -39.23 41.47
CA ASP A 29 1.85 -38.75 42.85
C ASP A 29 1.42 -37.28 42.92
N ALA A 30 0.75 -36.97 44.02
CA ALA A 30 0.02 -35.75 44.29
C ALA A 30 0.91 -34.60 44.80
N ASN A 31 0.32 -33.39 44.74
CA ASN A 31 0.50 -32.29 45.69
C ASN A 31 1.75 -31.40 45.54
N SER A 32 1.58 -30.21 44.98
CA SER A 32 1.90 -28.95 45.68
C SER A 32 1.52 -27.73 44.86
N SER A 33 0.66 -26.91 45.45
CA SER A 33 0.37 -25.54 45.09
C SER A 33 1.63 -24.67 45.09
N SER A 34 1.92 -23.96 44.00
CA SER A 34 2.77 -22.77 44.05
C SER A 34 2.13 -21.64 43.24
N ALA A 35 1.70 -20.61 43.96
CA ALA A 35 1.18 -19.37 43.40
C ALA A 35 2.30 -18.58 42.71
N PRO A 36 1.99 -17.73 41.71
CA PRO A 36 2.99 -16.88 41.08
C PRO A 36 3.52 -15.83 42.08
N PRO A 37 4.81 -15.47 42.02
CA PRO A 37 5.40 -14.53 42.97
C PRO A 37 4.84 -13.11 42.79
N PRO A 38 4.69 -12.33 43.88
CA PRO A 38 4.20 -10.95 43.81
C PRO A 38 5.23 -10.04 43.13
N PRO A 39 4.79 -8.98 42.43
CA PRO A 39 5.68 -8.02 41.81
C PRO A 39 6.48 -7.22 42.86
N PRO A 40 7.73 -6.83 42.57
CA PRO A 40 8.57 -6.11 43.52
C PRO A 40 8.03 -4.69 43.80
N PRO A 41 8.24 -4.15 45.02
CA PRO A 41 7.73 -2.84 45.42
C PRO A 41 8.45 -1.71 44.67
N ILE A 42 7.66 -0.85 44.02
CA ILE A 42 8.14 0.34 43.29
C ILE A 42 8.57 1.39 44.33
N LYS A 43 9.86 1.79 44.30
CA LYS A 43 10.35 2.95 45.05
C LYS A 43 10.07 4.24 44.26
N PRO A 44 9.44 5.27 44.85
CA PRO A 44 9.21 6.53 44.16
C PRO A 44 10.54 7.28 44.01
N VAL A 45 10.99 7.49 42.78
CA VAL A 45 12.10 8.38 42.45
C VAL A 45 11.54 9.79 42.28
N SER A 46 11.81 10.67 43.24
CA SER A 46 11.48 12.09 43.14
C SER A 46 12.46 12.79 42.21
N TYR A 47 11.98 13.36 41.10
CA TYR A 47 12.78 14.24 40.25
C TYR A 47 12.70 15.69 40.76
N ALA A 48 13.85 16.36 40.80
CA ALA A 48 13.90 17.80 41.07
C ALA A 48 13.27 18.58 39.90
N PRO A 49 12.40 19.56 40.16
CA PRO A 49 11.76 20.34 39.11
C PRO A 49 12.78 21.22 38.37
N LYS A 50 12.68 21.21 37.03
CA LYS A 50 13.49 22.03 36.12
C LYS A 50 13.16 23.52 36.34
N PRO A 51 14.15 24.43 36.43
CA PRO A 51 13.88 25.86 36.65
C PRO A 51 13.11 26.48 35.49
N GLN A 52 11.98 27.12 35.78
CA GLN A 52 11.22 27.93 34.82
C GLN A 52 12.01 29.18 34.43
N GLN A 53 12.24 29.36 33.13
CA GLN A 53 12.72 30.63 32.58
C GLN A 53 11.59 31.68 32.68
N GLN A 54 11.91 32.80 33.33
CA GLN A 54 11.03 33.95 33.51
C GLN A 54 10.73 34.62 32.15
N ALA A 55 9.45 34.87 31.90
CA ALA A 55 9.00 35.74 30.81
C ALA A 55 9.30 37.22 31.14
N PRO A 56 9.58 38.09 30.15
CA PRO A 56 9.80 39.51 30.39
C PRO A 56 8.48 40.23 30.75
N PRO A 57 8.53 41.32 31.53
CA PRO A 57 7.35 41.95 32.10
C PRO A 57 6.57 42.82 31.10
N GLU A 58 5.25 42.79 31.24
CA GLU A 58 4.29 43.69 30.59
C GLU A 58 4.38 45.11 31.19
N GLU A 59 4.54 46.10 30.31
CA GLU A 59 4.46 47.52 30.64
C GLU A 59 3.08 48.09 30.24
N SER A 60 2.33 48.47 31.29
CA SER A 60 1.36 49.56 31.41
C SER A 60 0.53 50.04 30.20
N ALA A 61 -0.79 49.91 30.38
CA ALA A 61 -1.84 50.56 29.59
C ALA A 61 -2.05 52.04 29.98
N ALA A 62 -2.24 52.92 28.98
CA ALA A 62 -3.18 54.08 28.95
C ALA A 62 -3.21 54.69 27.51
N PRO A 63 -4.19 55.54 27.13
CA PRO A 63 -5.48 55.14 26.55
C PRO A 63 -5.70 55.58 25.09
N LEU A 64 -6.75 55.00 24.50
CA LEU A 64 -7.28 55.22 23.14
C LEU A 64 -7.60 56.69 22.82
N THR A 65 -7.19 57.13 21.63
CA THR A 65 -7.88 58.20 20.87
C THR A 65 -8.11 57.71 19.44
N GLN A 66 -9.36 57.81 18.99
CA GLN A 66 -9.85 57.37 17.68
C GLN A 66 -9.51 58.43 16.62
N ASP A 67 -9.02 58.03 15.44
CA ASP A 67 -9.58 58.57 14.18
C ASP A 67 -9.21 57.77 12.90
N ALA A 68 -10.24 57.61 12.05
CA ALA A 68 -10.32 57.45 10.59
C ALA A 68 -9.38 56.54 9.73
N GLY A 69 -10.00 55.56 9.04
CA GLY A 69 -9.81 55.32 7.59
C GLY A 69 -9.02 54.06 7.13
N PRO A 70 -9.50 53.31 6.09
CA PRO A 70 -9.02 51.96 5.79
C PRO A 70 -7.78 51.95 4.87
N ARG A 71 -6.79 51.10 5.16
CA ARG A 71 -5.66 50.83 4.24
C ARG A 71 -5.39 49.34 4.10
N ASP A 72 -5.38 48.92 2.84
CA ASP A 72 -4.89 47.66 2.30
C ASP A 72 -3.65 47.12 3.02
N GLN A 73 -3.70 45.85 3.45
CA GLN A 73 -2.51 45.11 3.85
C GLN A 73 -2.15 44.08 2.77
N SER A 74 -1.30 44.52 1.83
CA SER A 74 -0.47 43.61 1.04
C SER A 74 0.76 43.20 1.87
N PRO A 75 1.21 41.93 1.87
CA PRO A 75 2.41 41.52 2.61
C PRO A 75 3.69 42.12 1.98
N LEU A 76 4.54 42.74 2.81
CA LEU A 76 5.82 43.31 2.41
C LEU A 76 6.78 42.26 1.81
N PRO A 77 7.57 42.60 0.77
CA PRO A 77 8.55 41.69 0.19
C PRO A 77 9.83 41.57 1.05
N ARG A 78 10.36 40.35 1.19
CA ARG A 78 11.67 40.09 1.82
C ARG A 78 12.79 40.73 1.02
N ARG A 79 13.63 41.53 1.70
CA ARG A 79 14.85 42.14 1.16
C ARG A 79 15.90 41.06 0.87
N PRO A 80 16.48 40.98 -0.35
CA PRO A 80 17.60 40.06 -0.63
C PRO A 80 18.87 40.54 0.06
N GLN A 81 19.61 39.63 0.71
CA GLN A 81 20.97 39.90 1.18
C GLN A 81 21.95 39.88 -0.01
N PRO A 82 22.97 40.75 -0.05
CA PRO A 82 23.96 40.76 -1.12
C PRO A 82 24.94 39.57 -0.99
N PRO A 83 25.47 39.04 -2.10
CA PRO A 83 26.46 37.96 -2.08
C PRO A 83 27.82 38.47 -1.58
N MET A 84 28.46 37.68 -0.73
CA MET A 84 29.83 37.94 -0.24
C MET A 84 30.86 37.83 -1.37
N PRO A 85 31.91 38.66 -1.40
CA PRO A 85 32.93 38.61 -2.45
C PRO A 85 33.83 37.36 -2.34
N PRO A 86 34.42 36.89 -3.46
CA PRO A 86 35.34 35.75 -3.46
C PRO A 86 36.62 36.07 -2.66
N ARG A 87 37.08 35.11 -1.87
CA ARG A 87 38.29 35.21 -1.06
C ARG A 87 39.54 35.11 -1.94
N GLU A 88 40.35 36.16 -2.00
CA GLU A 88 41.66 36.15 -2.65
C GLU A 88 42.69 35.43 -1.76
N TRP A 89 43.46 34.52 -2.35
CA TRP A 89 44.41 33.68 -1.63
C TRP A 89 45.69 34.46 -1.34
N THR A 90 46.21 34.37 -0.11
CA THR A 90 47.45 35.05 0.26
C THR A 90 48.67 34.25 -0.21
N GLN A 91 49.83 34.91 -0.33
CA GLN A 91 51.09 34.22 -0.69
C GLN A 91 51.47 33.08 0.28
N GLN A 92 50.98 33.13 1.53
CA GLN A 92 51.17 32.08 2.52
C GLN A 92 50.30 30.85 2.21
N ASP A 93 49.06 31.06 1.75
CA ASP A 93 48.15 29.99 1.31
C ASP A 93 48.69 29.27 0.06
N MET A 94 49.30 30.02 -0.87
CA MET A 94 49.92 29.44 -2.07
C MET A 94 51.18 28.62 -1.76
N ARG A 95 51.94 28.97 -0.71
CA ARG A 95 53.08 28.15 -0.25
C ARG A 95 52.62 26.81 0.31
N TYR A 96 51.52 26.81 1.07
CA TYR A 96 50.97 25.59 1.69
C TYR A 96 50.46 24.58 0.66
N VAL A 97 50.00 25.04 -0.51
CA VAL A 97 49.50 24.18 -1.60
C VAL A 97 50.61 23.69 -2.52
N LYS A 98 51.76 24.37 -2.57
CA LYS A 98 52.86 24.05 -3.49
C LYS A 98 53.77 22.92 -3.00
N ASP A 99 53.80 22.67 -1.69
CA ASP A 99 54.51 21.53 -1.08
C ASP A 99 53.64 20.26 -0.99
N ALA A 100 52.38 20.32 -1.42
CA ALA A 100 51.50 19.16 -1.53
C ALA A 100 51.66 18.48 -2.91
N GLY A 101 52.72 17.67 -3.05
CA GLY A 101 52.84 16.63 -4.08
C GLY A 101 51.84 15.47 -3.85
N PRO A 102 51.72 14.50 -4.79
CA PRO A 102 50.47 14.14 -5.47
C PRO A 102 49.47 13.34 -4.62
N MET A 103 48.18 13.65 -4.86
CA MET A 103 46.95 12.85 -4.63
C MET A 103 47.01 11.77 -3.54
N ILE A 104 46.69 12.18 -2.32
CA ILE A 104 46.25 11.26 -1.26
C ILE A 104 44.89 10.70 -1.68
N SER A 105 44.84 9.42 -2.03
CA SER A 105 43.60 8.67 -2.18
C SER A 105 42.83 8.69 -0.85
N PRO A 106 41.48 8.84 -0.87
CA PRO A 106 40.72 8.91 0.37
C PRO A 106 40.82 7.57 1.10
N VAL A 107 41.57 7.56 2.20
CA VAL A 107 41.59 6.43 3.14
C VAL A 107 40.22 6.40 3.83
N SER A 108 39.36 5.48 3.42
CA SER A 108 38.10 5.22 4.13
C SER A 108 38.41 4.52 5.45
N TYR A 109 38.14 5.16 6.59
CA TYR A 109 38.11 4.46 7.86
C TYR A 109 36.87 3.54 7.90
N PRO A 110 37.00 2.27 8.34
CA PRO A 110 35.82 1.48 8.68
C PRO A 110 35.10 2.14 9.85
N SER A 111 33.78 2.34 9.72
CA SER A 111 32.92 3.05 10.67
C SER A 111 32.66 2.31 11.99
N ARG A 112 33.67 1.63 12.55
CA ARG A 112 33.55 0.91 13.82
C ARG A 112 34.63 1.38 14.78
N VAL A 113 34.34 2.49 15.45
CA VAL A 113 35.05 2.93 16.65
C VAL A 113 34.54 2.06 17.80
N ALA A 114 35.45 1.38 18.51
CA ALA A 114 35.09 0.71 19.75
C ALA A 114 34.54 1.76 20.74
N PRO A 115 33.39 1.52 21.40
CA PRO A 115 32.82 2.51 22.32
C PRO A 115 33.84 2.84 23.43
N LEU A 116 33.97 4.14 23.75
CA LEU A 116 34.91 4.59 24.76
C LEU A 116 34.55 3.99 26.14
N PRO A 117 35.52 3.82 27.04
CA PRO A 117 35.33 3.14 28.33
C PRO A 117 34.22 3.69 29.24
N GLU A 118 33.71 4.89 28.98
CA GLU A 118 32.64 5.54 29.75
C GLU A 118 31.22 5.07 29.35
N ASP A 119 31.06 4.40 28.20
CA ASP A 119 29.76 3.92 27.69
C ASP A 119 29.40 2.48 28.17
N ARG A 120 30.13 1.90 29.13
CA ARG A 120 29.76 0.61 29.72
C ARG A 120 28.79 0.82 30.88
N PRO A 121 27.59 0.21 30.87
CA PRO A 121 26.68 0.27 32.01
C PRO A 121 27.31 -0.45 33.21
N VAL A 122 27.41 0.27 34.33
CA VAL A 122 27.99 -0.21 35.58
C VAL A 122 26.94 -1.02 36.35
N GLY A 123 27.24 -2.31 36.58
CA GLY A 123 26.77 -3.06 37.75
C GLY A 123 25.66 -4.11 37.53
N GLY A 124 26.01 -5.38 37.72
CA GLY A 124 25.25 -6.27 38.62
C GLY A 124 24.32 -7.35 38.04
N GLU A 125 24.94 -8.42 37.52
CA GLU A 125 24.58 -9.85 37.67
C GLU A 125 23.29 -10.49 37.08
N ALA A 126 23.57 -11.49 36.22
CA ALA A 126 22.93 -12.80 36.06
C ALA A 126 22.23 -13.06 34.72
N GLY A 127 22.88 -13.88 33.89
CA GLY A 127 22.32 -14.40 32.64
C GLY A 127 23.34 -15.17 31.80
N ALA A 128 24.00 -16.17 32.39
CA ALA A 128 24.96 -17.04 31.73
C ALA A 128 24.27 -18.04 30.77
N VAL A 129 23.62 -17.56 29.70
CA VAL A 129 23.14 -18.42 28.60
C VAL A 129 23.02 -17.61 27.29
N HIS A 130 24.11 -17.03 26.77
CA HIS A 130 24.13 -16.57 25.36
C HIS A 130 25.52 -16.29 24.76
N ASP A 131 26.60 -16.82 25.34
CA ASP A 131 27.97 -16.52 24.87
C ASP A 131 28.56 -17.59 23.93
N GLU A 132 28.06 -18.83 23.98
CA GLU A 132 28.52 -19.91 23.07
C GLU A 132 28.00 -19.75 21.63
N GLY A 133 26.78 -19.23 21.47
CA GLY A 133 26.21 -18.99 20.14
C GLY A 133 26.93 -17.88 19.38
N LEU A 134 27.30 -16.79 20.07
CA LEU A 134 27.98 -15.64 19.49
C LEU A 134 29.44 -15.94 19.15
N ARG A 135 30.13 -16.76 19.95
CA ARG A 135 31.49 -17.25 19.62
C ARG A 135 31.49 -18.22 18.45
N GLY A 136 30.55 -19.15 18.38
CA GLY A 136 30.42 -20.07 17.24
C GLY A 136 30.04 -19.35 15.95
N GLU A 137 29.24 -18.29 16.03
CA GLU A 137 28.88 -17.45 14.88
C GLU A 137 30.05 -16.57 14.43
N ALA A 138 30.83 -16.02 15.38
CA ALA A 138 32.05 -15.29 15.09
C ALA A 138 33.14 -16.19 14.44
N GLU A 139 33.35 -17.41 14.94
CA GLU A 139 34.30 -18.38 14.35
C GLU A 139 33.87 -18.83 12.96
N ARG A 140 32.56 -19.01 12.72
CA ARG A 140 32.03 -19.30 11.37
C ARG A 140 32.25 -18.15 10.39
N ILE A 141 32.01 -16.91 10.81
CA ILE A 141 32.26 -15.71 10.00
C ILE A 141 33.75 -15.58 9.67
N GLN A 142 34.63 -15.92 10.62
CA GLN A 142 36.08 -15.88 10.43
C GLN A 142 36.60 -17.00 9.52
N MET A 143 36.00 -18.19 9.58
CA MET A 143 36.28 -19.30 8.65
C MET A 143 35.80 -19.00 7.22
N ASP A 144 34.64 -18.37 7.05
CA ASP A 144 34.14 -17.97 5.72
C ASP A 144 34.97 -16.81 5.13
N ALA A 145 35.43 -15.87 5.96
CA ALA A 145 36.35 -14.81 5.55
C ALA A 145 37.70 -15.36 5.08
N GLY A 146 38.25 -16.38 5.77
CA GLY A 146 39.50 -17.05 5.37
C GLY A 146 39.38 -17.93 4.11
N ARG A 147 38.17 -18.34 3.75
CA ARG A 147 37.91 -19.09 2.51
C ARG A 147 37.90 -18.18 1.29
N ALA A 148 37.49 -16.93 1.44
CA ALA A 148 37.44 -15.92 0.37
C ALA A 148 38.82 -15.36 -0.02
N THR A 149 39.86 -15.57 0.79
CA THR A 149 41.21 -15.00 0.55
C THR A 149 42.30 -16.05 0.34
N ARG A 150 41.99 -17.17 -0.31
CA ARG A 150 43.03 -18.04 -0.88
C ARG A 150 43.43 -17.51 -2.25
N SER A 151 44.25 -16.46 -2.29
CA SER A 151 45.02 -16.10 -3.49
C SER A 151 46.44 -16.66 -3.31
N ILE A 152 46.88 -17.48 -4.26
CA ILE A 152 48.30 -17.74 -4.47
C ILE A 152 48.79 -16.58 -5.36
N PHE A 153 49.84 -15.87 -4.95
CA PHE A 153 50.48 -14.79 -5.73
C PHE A 153 49.69 -13.48 -5.96
N GLY A 154 48.84 -13.04 -5.01
CA GLY A 154 48.54 -11.61 -4.84
C GLY A 154 47.88 -10.88 -6.02
N MET A 155 47.24 -11.59 -6.94
CA MET A 155 46.32 -11.02 -7.92
C MET A 155 44.89 -11.30 -7.46
N PRO A 156 43.99 -10.30 -7.41
CA PRO A 156 42.59 -10.56 -7.21
C PRO A 156 42.09 -11.32 -8.45
N LEU A 157 41.84 -12.62 -8.30
CA LEU A 157 41.02 -13.33 -9.27
C LEU A 157 39.63 -12.74 -9.12
N GLU A 158 39.26 -11.81 -10.01
CA GLU A 158 37.87 -11.62 -10.36
C GLU A 158 37.36 -13.00 -10.76
N GLU A 159 36.61 -13.64 -9.85
CA GLU A 159 35.69 -14.69 -10.26
C GLU A 159 34.67 -14.01 -11.17
N GLU A 160 35.00 -13.91 -12.47
CA GLU A 160 33.99 -13.77 -13.49
C GLU A 160 33.05 -14.95 -13.29
N GLN A 161 31.91 -14.68 -12.68
CA GLN A 161 30.82 -15.62 -12.58
C GLN A 161 30.30 -15.82 -14.01
N LEU A 162 30.97 -16.71 -14.75
CA LEU A 162 30.59 -17.07 -16.10
C LEU A 162 29.13 -17.54 -16.02
N PRO A 163 28.19 -16.85 -16.69
CA PRO A 163 26.80 -17.24 -16.63
C PRO A 163 26.74 -18.68 -17.14
N TYR A 164 26.17 -19.58 -16.34
CA TYR A 164 25.90 -20.95 -16.77
C TYR A 164 25.36 -20.90 -18.20
N PRO A 165 25.91 -21.68 -19.16
CA PRO A 165 25.42 -21.67 -20.53
C PRO A 165 23.93 -21.98 -20.47
N THR A 166 23.12 -20.96 -20.65
CA THR A 166 21.67 -21.11 -20.60
C THR A 166 21.33 -21.69 -21.96
N ILE A 167 21.37 -23.02 -22.08
CA ILE A 167 21.08 -23.75 -23.32
C ILE A 167 19.67 -23.40 -23.83
N ILE A 168 18.82 -22.88 -22.95
CA ILE A 168 17.52 -22.33 -23.28
C ILE A 168 17.69 -20.82 -23.59
N PRO A 169 17.57 -20.39 -24.85
CA PRO A 169 17.53 -18.97 -25.14
C PRO A 169 16.35 -18.35 -24.39
N VAL A 170 16.61 -17.29 -23.62
CA VAL A 170 15.54 -16.50 -23.02
C VAL A 170 14.80 -15.81 -24.16
N VAL A 171 13.75 -16.45 -24.65
CA VAL A 171 12.87 -15.87 -25.68
C VAL A 171 12.19 -14.66 -25.05
N LYS A 172 12.66 -13.46 -25.41
CA LYS A 172 12.00 -12.21 -25.03
C LYS A 172 10.60 -12.24 -25.64
N ARG A 173 9.56 -12.38 -24.80
CA ARG A 173 8.17 -12.31 -25.26
C ARG A 173 7.98 -10.98 -26.01
N PRO A 174 7.29 -10.98 -27.17
CA PRO A 174 7.05 -9.74 -27.90
C PRO A 174 6.31 -8.75 -26.99
N GLN A 175 6.84 -7.53 -26.86
CA GLN A 175 6.17 -6.48 -26.11
C GLN A 175 4.89 -6.11 -26.86
N LYS A 176 3.75 -6.21 -26.16
CA LYS A 176 2.47 -5.76 -26.69
C LYS A 176 2.55 -4.25 -26.94
N VAL A 177 2.40 -3.86 -28.20
CA VAL A 177 2.37 -2.46 -28.65
C VAL A 177 1.09 -1.81 -28.12
N ALA A 178 1.18 -0.55 -27.67
CA ALA A 178 0.03 0.21 -27.20
C ALA A 178 -0.89 0.55 -28.37
N ILE A 179 -2.19 0.31 -28.19
CA ILE A 179 -3.24 0.44 -29.21
C ILE A 179 -4.13 1.65 -28.86
N ASP A 180 -4.87 2.17 -29.85
CA ASP A 180 -5.93 3.15 -29.60
C ASP A 180 -7.02 2.61 -28.66
N LEU A 181 -7.70 3.52 -27.96
CA LEU A 181 -8.74 3.18 -26.99
C LEU A 181 -9.92 2.48 -27.65
N VAL A 182 -10.38 2.94 -28.82
CA VAL A 182 -11.56 2.39 -29.50
C VAL A 182 -11.26 0.97 -29.95
N ASP A 183 -10.10 0.77 -30.56
CA ASP A 183 -9.63 -0.54 -31.00
C ASP A 183 -9.41 -1.49 -29.82
N ALA A 184 -8.87 -0.99 -28.70
CA ALA A 184 -8.73 -1.79 -27.48
C ALA A 184 -10.08 -2.27 -26.93
N ILE A 185 -11.11 -1.41 -26.90
CA ILE A 185 -12.46 -1.80 -26.46
C ILE A 185 -13.04 -2.88 -27.38
N ARG A 186 -12.90 -2.72 -28.70
CA ARG A 186 -13.34 -3.71 -29.69
C ARG A 186 -12.65 -5.05 -29.48
N LEU A 187 -11.32 -5.05 -29.38
CA LEU A 187 -10.54 -6.26 -29.15
C LEU A 187 -10.90 -6.95 -27.82
N VAL A 188 -11.15 -6.19 -26.76
CA VAL A 188 -11.62 -6.74 -25.47
C VAL A 188 -12.97 -7.43 -25.65
N LYS A 189 -13.93 -6.79 -26.33
CA LYS A 189 -15.26 -7.36 -26.57
C LYS A 189 -15.18 -8.61 -27.46
N THR A 190 -14.44 -8.56 -28.56
CA THR A 190 -14.21 -9.71 -29.44
C THR A 190 -13.56 -10.86 -28.68
N SER A 191 -12.48 -10.60 -27.92
CA SER A 191 -11.79 -11.62 -27.14
C SER A 191 -12.68 -12.30 -26.10
N ALA A 192 -13.59 -11.54 -25.49
CA ALA A 192 -14.56 -12.05 -24.52
C ALA A 192 -15.67 -12.87 -25.20
N ASN A 193 -16.10 -12.49 -26.41
CA ASN A 193 -17.13 -13.19 -27.17
C ASN A 193 -16.60 -14.47 -27.86
N ASP A 194 -15.36 -14.45 -28.32
CA ASP A 194 -14.71 -15.59 -28.99
C ASP A 194 -14.66 -16.83 -28.09
N LYS A 195 -14.42 -16.61 -26.79
CA LYS A 195 -14.41 -17.67 -25.78
C LYS A 195 -15.71 -17.64 -25.01
N LYS A 196 -16.74 -18.32 -25.53
CA LYS A 196 -18.04 -18.44 -24.85
C LYS A 196 -17.87 -18.91 -23.40
N ARG A 197 -18.26 -18.06 -22.45
CA ARG A 197 -18.33 -18.38 -21.02
C ARG A 197 -19.78 -18.43 -20.56
N ASN A 198 -20.02 -19.07 -19.41
CA ASN A 198 -21.35 -19.17 -18.80
C ASN A 198 -21.84 -17.88 -18.13
N PHE A 199 -21.02 -16.82 -18.14
CA PHE A 199 -21.33 -15.55 -17.49
C PHE A 199 -20.83 -14.37 -18.32
N ILE A 200 -21.41 -13.20 -18.07
CA ILE A 200 -21.01 -11.95 -18.71
C ILE A 200 -19.80 -11.38 -17.99
N GLU A 201 -18.67 -11.34 -18.69
CA GLU A 201 -17.40 -10.84 -18.16
C GLU A 201 -17.47 -9.34 -17.85
N THR A 202 -16.61 -8.91 -16.92
CA THR A 202 -16.46 -7.51 -16.53
C THR A 202 -15.25 -6.93 -17.27
N VAL A 203 -15.40 -5.74 -17.83
CA VAL A 203 -14.29 -4.99 -18.41
C VAL A 203 -13.61 -4.21 -17.29
N GLU A 204 -12.31 -4.44 -17.15
CA GLU A 204 -11.47 -3.90 -16.09
C GLU A 204 -10.33 -3.07 -16.67
N ALA A 205 -9.94 -2.03 -15.94
CA ALA A 205 -8.76 -1.24 -16.22
C ALA A 205 -7.71 -1.45 -15.13
N HIS A 206 -6.48 -1.64 -15.57
CA HIS A 206 -5.30 -1.74 -14.72
C HIS A 206 -4.33 -0.63 -15.09
N VAL A 207 -4.09 0.26 -14.14
CA VAL A 207 -3.27 1.45 -14.35
C VAL A 207 -2.06 1.39 -13.45
N ILE A 208 -0.88 1.28 -14.04
CA ILE A 208 0.39 1.39 -13.32
C ILE A 208 0.68 2.87 -13.13
N LEU A 209 0.74 3.30 -11.88
CA LEU A 209 1.04 4.67 -11.50
C LEU A 209 2.53 4.88 -11.21
N GLY A 210 2.95 6.13 -11.33
CA GLY A 210 4.30 6.60 -11.04
C GLY A 210 4.48 7.12 -9.61
N VAL A 211 3.64 6.66 -8.68
CA VAL A 211 3.66 7.08 -7.27
C VAL A 211 4.22 5.96 -6.39
N ASP A 212 4.78 6.30 -5.24
CA ASP A 212 5.24 5.31 -4.26
C ASP A 212 4.13 5.04 -3.22
N PRO A 213 3.50 3.86 -3.20
CA PRO A 213 2.42 3.55 -2.26
C PRO A 213 2.90 3.38 -0.82
N ARG A 214 4.21 3.27 -0.57
CA ARG A 214 4.78 3.21 0.79
C ARG A 214 4.68 4.56 1.50
N ARG A 215 4.62 5.64 0.72
CA ARG A 215 4.50 7.02 1.18
C ARG A 215 3.04 7.39 1.35
N GLY A 216 2.61 7.65 2.59
CA GLY A 216 1.22 7.98 2.92
C GLY A 216 0.69 9.24 2.23
N ASP A 217 1.58 10.20 1.94
CA ASP A 217 1.29 11.44 1.20
C ASP A 217 1.08 11.23 -0.31
N GLN A 218 1.53 10.09 -0.85
CA GLN A 218 1.37 9.72 -2.26
C GLN A 218 0.28 8.66 -2.48
N MET A 219 -0.49 8.34 -1.44
CA MET A 219 -1.58 7.37 -1.51
C MET A 219 -2.71 7.90 -2.39
N VAL A 220 -2.92 7.27 -3.55
CA VAL A 220 -4.05 7.57 -4.45
C VAL A 220 -5.26 6.79 -3.99
N ARG A 221 -6.31 7.52 -3.59
CA ARG A 221 -7.62 6.98 -3.27
C ARG A 221 -8.69 7.92 -3.80
N GLY A 222 -9.70 7.37 -4.44
CA GLY A 222 -10.81 8.14 -4.97
C GLY A 222 -12.06 7.31 -5.07
N ALA A 223 -13.16 7.99 -5.38
CA ALA A 223 -14.42 7.40 -5.71
C ALA A 223 -14.99 8.13 -6.91
N LEU A 224 -15.65 7.41 -7.80
CA LEU A 224 -16.34 7.98 -8.94
C LEU A 224 -17.70 7.34 -9.12
N THR A 225 -18.64 8.08 -9.71
CA THR A 225 -19.90 7.53 -10.20
C THR A 225 -19.77 7.35 -11.70
N LEU A 226 -19.95 6.12 -12.19
CA LEU A 226 -19.90 5.84 -13.63
C LEU A 226 -21.20 6.32 -14.29
N PRO A 227 -21.15 7.06 -15.41
CA PRO A 227 -22.35 7.58 -16.08
C PRO A 227 -23.29 6.46 -16.56
N HIS A 228 -22.74 5.34 -17.04
CA HIS A 228 -23.53 4.18 -17.49
C HIS A 228 -23.62 3.06 -16.44
N GLY A 229 -23.19 3.33 -15.20
CA GLY A 229 -23.12 2.35 -14.13
C GLY A 229 -22.12 1.20 -14.38
N THR A 230 -22.14 0.20 -13.49
CA THR A 230 -21.25 -0.98 -13.56
C THR A 230 -21.91 -2.21 -14.19
N GLY A 231 -23.22 -2.18 -14.39
CA GLY A 231 -24.01 -3.34 -14.86
C GLY A 231 -24.12 -4.49 -13.84
N LYS A 232 -23.82 -4.23 -12.57
CA LYS A 232 -24.00 -5.17 -11.45
C LYS A 232 -25.07 -4.62 -10.50
N THR A 233 -25.99 -5.48 -10.06
CA THR A 233 -26.94 -5.16 -8.99
C THR A 233 -26.20 -5.15 -7.66
N VAL A 234 -25.92 -3.96 -7.13
CA VAL A 234 -25.21 -3.77 -5.87
C VAL A 234 -26.20 -3.78 -4.72
N ARG A 235 -26.00 -4.66 -3.73
CA ARG A 235 -26.78 -4.66 -2.50
C ARG A 235 -26.18 -3.69 -1.48
N VAL A 236 -26.96 -2.69 -1.05
CA VAL A 236 -26.50 -1.61 -0.17
C VAL A 236 -27.09 -1.79 1.22
N ALA A 237 -26.21 -1.87 2.22
CA ALA A 237 -26.56 -1.83 3.64
C ALA A 237 -26.30 -0.43 4.22
N VAL A 238 -27.23 0.06 5.03
CA VAL A 238 -27.14 1.38 5.66
C VAL A 238 -27.21 1.25 7.17
N PHE A 239 -26.20 1.81 7.84
CA PHE A 239 -26.15 1.94 9.30
C PHE A 239 -26.64 3.32 9.73
N ALA A 240 -27.90 3.36 10.16
CA ALA A 240 -28.57 4.57 10.62
C ALA A 240 -29.72 4.21 11.57
N GLU A 241 -30.09 5.14 12.44
CA GLU A 241 -31.27 5.08 13.32
C GLU A 241 -32.12 6.34 13.13
N GLY A 242 -33.41 6.22 13.48
CA GLY A 242 -34.37 7.32 13.42
C GLY A 242 -34.65 7.82 11.99
N PRO A 243 -34.73 9.14 11.75
CA PRO A 243 -35.19 9.69 10.48
C PRO A 243 -34.30 9.30 9.29
N ALA A 244 -32.98 9.19 9.51
CA ALA A 244 -32.03 8.78 8.50
C ALA A 244 -32.23 7.32 8.03
N ALA A 245 -32.80 6.46 8.88
CA ALA A 245 -33.13 5.09 8.50
C ALA A 245 -34.36 5.06 7.58
N ASP A 246 -35.36 5.90 7.82
CA ASP A 246 -36.55 5.99 6.99
C ASP A 246 -36.22 6.60 5.62
N GLU A 247 -35.36 7.62 5.57
CA GLU A 247 -34.80 8.16 4.34
C GLU A 247 -34.03 7.10 3.53
N ALA A 248 -33.25 6.24 4.21
CA ALA A 248 -32.52 5.16 3.56
C ALA A 248 -33.45 4.13 2.92
N ARG A 249 -34.52 3.73 3.62
CA ARG A 249 -35.54 2.81 3.10
C ARG A 249 -36.26 3.43 1.90
N ALA A 250 -36.64 4.71 1.98
CA ALA A 250 -37.27 5.44 0.88
C ALA A 250 -36.35 5.58 -0.34
N ALA A 251 -35.04 5.74 -0.13
CA ALA A 251 -34.03 5.76 -1.19
C ALA A 251 -33.76 4.38 -1.82
N GLY A 252 -34.36 3.33 -1.27
CA GLY A 252 -34.27 1.96 -1.77
C GLY A 252 -33.06 1.20 -1.25
N ALA A 253 -32.58 1.45 -0.03
CA ALA A 253 -31.58 0.60 0.61
C ALA A 253 -32.12 -0.83 0.85
N ASP A 254 -31.29 -1.85 0.65
CA ASP A 254 -31.72 -3.26 0.74
C ASP A 254 -31.74 -3.77 2.19
N VAL A 255 -30.84 -3.25 3.02
CA VAL A 255 -30.75 -3.56 4.45
C VAL A 255 -30.52 -2.25 5.20
N VAL A 256 -31.36 -1.98 6.21
CA VAL A 256 -31.24 -0.79 7.06
C VAL A 256 -31.34 -1.21 8.51
N GLY A 257 -30.37 -0.82 9.33
CA GLY A 257 -30.40 -1.11 10.76
C GLY A 257 -29.34 -0.35 11.55
N GLY A 258 -29.58 -0.20 12.85
CA GLY A 258 -28.65 0.40 13.81
C GLY A 258 -27.81 -0.64 14.52
N ASP A 259 -27.91 -0.68 15.84
CA ASP A 259 -27.14 -1.60 16.69
C ASP A 259 -27.50 -3.08 16.50
N GLU A 260 -28.76 -3.38 16.20
CA GLU A 260 -29.24 -4.75 15.96
C GLU A 260 -28.52 -5.41 14.78
N LEU A 261 -28.35 -4.67 13.67
CA LEU A 261 -27.64 -5.14 12.49
C LEU A 261 -26.14 -5.35 12.77
N ILE A 262 -25.56 -4.55 13.66
CA ILE A 262 -24.15 -4.70 14.07
C ILE A 262 -23.97 -6.01 14.84
N GLU A 263 -24.86 -6.35 15.77
CA GLU A 263 -24.78 -7.60 16.52
C GLU A 263 -25.15 -8.82 15.64
N GLU A 264 -26.05 -8.68 14.66
CA GLU A 264 -26.32 -9.71 13.64
C GLU A 264 -25.06 -10.01 12.80
N ILE A 265 -24.36 -8.98 12.33
CA ILE A 265 -23.10 -9.14 11.57
C ILE A 265 -22.03 -9.81 12.42
N ARG A 266 -21.96 -9.44 13.71
CA ARG A 266 -21.00 -10.00 14.66
C ARG A 266 -21.25 -11.48 14.93
N THR A 267 -22.50 -11.86 15.17
CA THR A 267 -22.89 -13.26 15.46
C THR A 267 -22.89 -14.12 14.20
N GLY A 268 -23.25 -13.56 13.05
CA GLY A 268 -23.32 -14.22 11.75
C GLY A 268 -21.97 -14.65 11.15
N GLY A 269 -20.85 -14.37 11.83
CA GLY A 269 -19.53 -14.99 11.57
C GLY A 269 -18.98 -14.80 10.15
N GLY A 270 -19.54 -13.89 9.35
CA GLY A 270 -19.08 -13.62 7.97
C GLY A 270 -20.05 -13.97 6.85
N LYS A 271 -21.31 -14.34 7.12
CA LYS A 271 -22.36 -14.30 6.09
C LYS A 271 -22.87 -12.86 5.93
N LEU A 272 -22.26 -12.12 5.01
CA LEU A 272 -22.69 -10.78 4.64
C LEU A 272 -23.46 -10.86 3.33
N SER A 273 -24.65 -10.27 3.31
CA SER A 273 -25.55 -10.30 2.16
C SER A 273 -25.51 -9.01 1.33
N PHE A 274 -24.55 -8.11 1.61
CA PHE A 274 -24.43 -6.80 0.96
C PHE A 274 -23.01 -6.55 0.42
N ASP A 275 -22.93 -5.69 -0.59
CA ASP A 275 -21.71 -5.35 -1.35
C ASP A 275 -21.16 -3.95 -1.01
N LYS A 276 -22.00 -3.06 -0.49
CA LYS A 276 -21.60 -1.72 -0.05
C LYS A 276 -22.27 -1.35 1.26
N CYS A 277 -21.50 -0.69 2.13
CA CYS A 277 -21.99 -0.14 3.38
C CYS A 277 -21.95 1.38 3.35
N ILE A 278 -23.02 2.00 3.84
CA ILE A 278 -23.10 3.44 4.09
C ILE A 278 -23.43 3.60 5.57
N ALA A 279 -22.85 4.61 6.22
CA ALA A 279 -23.13 4.88 7.62
C ALA A 279 -23.30 6.37 7.87
N THR A 280 -24.12 6.72 8.86
CA THR A 280 -24.08 8.07 9.42
C THR A 280 -22.87 8.22 10.35
N PRO A 281 -22.30 9.42 10.51
CA PRO A 281 -21.14 9.65 11.36
C PRO A 281 -21.31 9.14 12.80
N MET A 282 -22.55 9.15 13.32
CA MET A 282 -22.88 8.67 14.66
C MET A 282 -22.64 7.18 14.87
N PHE A 283 -22.75 6.34 13.83
CA PHE A 283 -22.54 4.90 13.94
C PHE A 283 -21.08 4.47 13.80
N MET A 284 -20.19 5.36 13.37
CA MET A 284 -18.78 5.02 13.16
C MET A 284 -18.08 4.46 14.42
N PRO A 285 -18.28 5.03 15.64
CA PRO A 285 -17.72 4.45 16.85
C PRO A 285 -18.28 3.04 17.15
N ARG A 286 -19.55 2.79 16.84
CA ARG A 286 -20.23 1.51 17.09
C ARG A 286 -19.79 0.42 16.11
N LEU A 287 -19.50 0.79 14.86
CA LEU A 287 -18.96 -0.09 13.81
C LEU A 287 -17.58 -0.66 14.14
N SER A 288 -16.87 -0.12 15.14
CA SER A 288 -15.60 -0.66 15.63
C SER A 288 -15.71 -2.13 16.06
N LYS A 289 -16.86 -2.55 16.61
CA LYS A 289 -17.12 -3.94 17.03
C LYS A 289 -17.04 -4.94 15.88
N VAL A 290 -17.51 -4.57 14.70
CA VAL A 290 -17.55 -5.40 13.48
C VAL A 290 -16.38 -5.12 12.53
N ALA A 291 -15.44 -4.25 12.93
CA ALA A 291 -14.33 -3.84 12.08
C ALA A 291 -13.41 -4.98 11.65
N ARG A 292 -13.26 -6.01 12.50
CA ARG A 292 -12.49 -7.22 12.17
C ARG A 292 -13.12 -8.03 11.02
N ILE A 293 -14.43 -7.92 10.83
CA ILE A 293 -15.18 -8.64 9.78
C ILE A 293 -15.26 -7.80 8.50
N LEU A 294 -15.67 -6.54 8.61
CA LEU A 294 -15.85 -5.65 7.46
C LEU A 294 -14.54 -5.12 6.87
N GLY A 295 -13.49 -4.99 7.70
CA GLY A 295 -12.19 -4.44 7.31
C GLY A 295 -11.47 -5.25 6.23
N PRO A 296 -11.19 -6.55 6.44
CA PRO A 296 -10.52 -7.39 5.44
C PRO A 296 -11.28 -7.50 4.11
N ARG A 297 -12.61 -7.35 4.16
CA ARG A 297 -13.48 -7.41 2.98
C ARG A 297 -13.63 -6.07 2.25
N GLY A 298 -13.05 -4.99 2.79
CA GLY A 298 -13.17 -3.65 2.18
C GLY A 298 -14.57 -3.04 2.24
N LEU A 299 -15.47 -3.61 3.05
CA LEU A 299 -16.86 -3.15 3.21
C LEU A 299 -17.01 -2.08 4.29
N MET A 300 -15.93 -1.75 5.01
CA MET A 300 -15.97 -0.73 6.05
C MET A 300 -16.22 0.67 5.45
N PRO A 301 -17.28 1.39 5.87
CA PRO A 301 -17.52 2.76 5.44
C PRO A 301 -16.31 3.67 5.71
N ASN A 302 -16.00 4.57 4.78
CA ASN A 302 -14.90 5.52 4.94
C ASN A 302 -15.35 6.95 4.63
N PRO A 303 -15.07 7.93 5.51
CA PRO A 303 -15.43 9.33 5.27
C PRO A 303 -14.70 9.92 4.06
N LYS A 304 -13.47 9.49 3.76
CA LYS A 304 -12.72 9.96 2.57
C LYS A 304 -13.34 9.50 1.25
N LEU A 305 -14.10 8.42 1.28
CA LEU A 305 -14.86 7.92 0.13
C LEU A 305 -16.29 8.47 0.10
N GLY A 306 -16.69 9.34 1.04
CA GLY A 306 -18.07 9.85 1.12
C GLY A 306 -19.13 8.79 1.46
N SER A 307 -18.72 7.58 1.88
CA SER A 307 -19.65 6.54 2.36
C SER A 307 -20.13 6.79 3.79
N VAL A 308 -19.53 7.79 4.46
CA VAL A 308 -19.96 8.29 5.76
C VAL A 308 -20.48 9.70 5.55
N THR A 309 -21.80 9.87 5.62
CA THR A 309 -22.47 11.15 5.33
C THR A 309 -23.78 11.26 6.10
N ASN A 310 -24.24 12.50 6.28
CA ASN A 310 -25.58 12.79 6.80
C ASN A 310 -26.64 12.67 5.70
N ASP A 311 -26.29 12.95 4.44
CA ASP A 311 -27.20 12.73 3.29
C ASP A 311 -27.16 11.26 2.87
N VAL A 312 -27.95 10.45 3.56
CA VAL A 312 -28.05 9.01 3.32
C VAL A 312 -28.75 8.73 2.00
N SER A 313 -29.76 9.54 1.63
CA SER A 313 -30.54 9.36 0.42
C SER A 313 -29.70 9.48 -0.86
N GLY A 314 -28.87 10.53 -0.95
CA GLY A 314 -27.97 10.76 -2.07
C GLY A 314 -26.88 9.69 -2.14
N ALA A 315 -26.34 9.27 -1.00
CA ALA A 315 -25.33 8.22 -0.94
C ALA A 315 -25.85 6.86 -1.39
N VAL A 316 -27.09 6.48 -1.02
CA VAL A 316 -27.71 5.22 -1.46
C VAL A 316 -27.95 5.25 -2.97
N LYS A 317 -28.50 6.35 -3.50
CA LYS A 317 -28.70 6.52 -4.95
C LYS A 317 -27.38 6.44 -5.71
N ALA A 318 -26.33 7.12 -5.24
CA ALA A 318 -25.01 7.07 -5.84
C ALA A 318 -24.39 5.66 -5.79
N ALA A 319 -24.56 4.95 -4.68
CA ALA A 319 -24.08 3.58 -4.54
C ALA A 319 -24.78 2.63 -5.53
N LYS A 320 -26.10 2.77 -5.70
CA LYS A 320 -26.89 1.99 -6.66
C LYS A 320 -26.66 2.39 -8.12
N SER A 321 -26.34 3.66 -8.39
CA SER A 321 -26.00 4.15 -9.73
C SER A 321 -24.60 3.73 -10.21
N GLY A 322 -23.93 2.83 -9.49
CA GLY A 322 -22.63 2.28 -9.89
C GLY A 322 -21.44 3.13 -9.46
N ARG A 323 -21.48 3.73 -8.26
CA ARG A 323 -20.28 4.31 -7.64
C ARG A 323 -19.20 3.26 -7.45
N VAL A 324 -18.01 3.52 -7.98
CA VAL A 324 -16.83 2.66 -7.85
C VAL A 324 -15.77 3.39 -7.05
N ASP A 325 -15.25 2.72 -6.03
CA ASP A 325 -14.17 3.21 -5.21
C ASP A 325 -12.87 2.58 -5.70
N PHE A 326 -11.82 3.37 -5.82
CA PHE A 326 -10.51 2.89 -6.25
C PHE A 326 -9.43 3.32 -5.26
N LYS A 327 -8.49 2.42 -5.06
CA LYS A 327 -7.34 2.60 -4.19
C LYS A 327 -6.12 1.99 -4.88
N ILE A 328 -4.99 2.65 -4.73
CA ILE A 328 -3.72 2.09 -5.14
C ILE A 328 -3.34 0.88 -4.27
N ASP A 329 -2.79 -0.14 -4.90
CA ASP A 329 -2.24 -1.31 -4.23
C ASP A 329 -0.79 -1.07 -3.77
N LYS A 330 -0.15 -2.13 -3.24
CA LYS A 330 1.26 -2.06 -2.81
C LYS A 330 2.25 -2.03 -3.99
N THR A 331 1.81 -2.40 -5.20
CA THR A 331 2.63 -2.42 -6.42
C THR A 331 2.48 -1.15 -7.28
N ALA A 332 1.76 -0.15 -6.75
CA ALA A 332 1.45 1.10 -7.41
C ALA A 332 0.48 0.97 -8.60
N ILE A 333 -0.38 -0.05 -8.59
CA ILE A 333 -1.41 -0.34 -9.59
C ILE A 333 -2.78 0.00 -9.02
N VAL A 334 -3.62 0.61 -9.85
CA VAL A 334 -5.05 0.81 -9.59
C VAL A 334 -5.85 -0.17 -10.43
N HIS A 335 -6.75 -0.90 -9.79
CA HIS A 335 -7.66 -1.86 -10.42
C HIS A 335 -9.10 -1.37 -10.30
N VAL A 336 -9.81 -1.26 -11.43
CA VAL A 336 -11.19 -0.77 -11.47
C VAL A 336 -12.01 -1.54 -12.50
N GLY A 337 -13.22 -1.94 -12.13
CA GLY A 337 -14.22 -2.45 -13.07
C GLY A 337 -15.04 -1.31 -13.67
N LEU A 338 -15.03 -1.19 -15.00
CA LEU A 338 -15.62 -0.05 -15.73
C LEU A 338 -16.95 -0.39 -16.42
N GLY A 339 -17.34 -1.66 -16.44
CA GLY A 339 -18.62 -2.10 -16.99
C GLY A 339 -18.63 -3.57 -17.35
N LYS A 340 -19.68 -3.99 -18.05
CA LYS A 340 -19.82 -5.34 -18.60
C LYS A 340 -19.50 -5.37 -20.09
N VAL A 341 -19.12 -6.54 -20.61
CA VAL A 341 -18.88 -6.74 -22.05
C VAL A 341 -20.13 -6.43 -22.90
N ASN A 342 -21.32 -6.57 -22.33
CA ASN A 342 -22.60 -6.28 -23.01
C ASN A 342 -22.85 -4.78 -23.24
N PHE A 343 -22.03 -3.89 -22.70
CA PHE A 343 -22.21 -2.45 -22.93
C PHE A 343 -21.82 -2.06 -24.36
N THR A 344 -22.40 -0.95 -24.83
CA THR A 344 -22.01 -0.36 -26.12
C THR A 344 -20.57 0.17 -26.03
N GLU A 345 -19.90 0.26 -27.17
CA GLU A 345 -18.51 0.78 -27.22
C GLU A 345 -18.44 2.23 -26.71
N GLU A 346 -19.48 3.02 -26.98
CA GLU A 346 -19.61 4.41 -26.55
C GLU A 346 -19.78 4.53 -25.04
N SER A 347 -20.67 3.73 -24.43
CA SER A 347 -20.86 3.72 -22.98
C SER A 347 -19.58 3.32 -22.24
N LEU A 348 -18.82 2.35 -22.77
CA LEU A 348 -17.53 1.95 -22.20
C LEU A 348 -16.49 3.07 -22.34
N ARG A 349 -16.43 3.75 -23.49
CA ARG A 349 -15.53 4.89 -23.71
C ARG A 349 -15.81 6.02 -22.71
N GLU A 350 -17.08 6.34 -22.47
CA GLU A 350 -17.47 7.38 -21.50
C GLU A 350 -17.17 6.98 -20.06
N ASN A 351 -17.43 5.73 -19.68
CA ASN A 351 -17.05 5.20 -18.37
C ASN A 351 -15.52 5.24 -18.15
N ILE A 352 -14.72 4.92 -19.18
CA ILE A 352 -13.25 5.03 -19.14
C ILE A 352 -12.83 6.49 -19.02
N GLY A 353 -13.45 7.41 -19.77
CA GLY A 353 -13.20 8.85 -19.66
C GLY A 353 -13.48 9.39 -18.25
N ALA A 354 -14.60 9.00 -17.66
CA ALA A 354 -14.97 9.35 -16.28
C ALA A 354 -13.94 8.84 -15.26
N PHE A 355 -13.49 7.60 -15.41
CA PHE A 355 -12.44 7.02 -14.56
C PHE A 355 -11.11 7.74 -14.68
N VAL A 356 -10.65 8.01 -15.90
CA VAL A 356 -9.39 8.73 -16.14
C VAL A 356 -9.48 10.15 -15.57
N HIS A 357 -10.61 10.83 -15.71
CA HIS A 357 -10.82 12.13 -15.08
C HIS A 357 -10.72 12.07 -13.55
N ALA A 358 -11.44 11.14 -12.92
CA ALA A 358 -11.40 10.95 -11.47
C ALA A 358 -9.99 10.58 -10.97
N LEU A 359 -9.24 9.78 -11.73
CA LEU A 359 -7.87 9.43 -11.43
C LEU A 359 -6.95 10.66 -11.42
N LEU A 360 -7.15 11.59 -12.36
CA LEU A 360 -6.38 12.84 -12.42
C LEU A 360 -6.71 13.80 -11.28
N LEU A 361 -7.96 13.83 -10.83
CA LEU A 361 -8.37 14.57 -9.63
C LEU A 361 -7.75 13.98 -8.36
N ALA A 362 -7.58 12.66 -8.31
CA ALA A 362 -6.96 11.95 -7.19
C ALA A 362 -5.42 12.02 -7.18
N LYS A 363 -4.82 12.86 -8.05
CA LYS A 363 -3.36 13.04 -8.12
C LYS A 363 -2.83 13.70 -6.84
N PRO A 364 -1.85 13.10 -6.15
CA PRO A 364 -1.28 13.68 -4.94
C PRO A 364 -0.41 14.89 -5.28
N VAL A 365 -0.42 15.89 -4.40
CA VAL A 365 0.23 17.21 -4.59
C VAL A 365 1.76 17.08 -4.78
N GLY A 366 2.36 16.00 -4.28
CA GLY A 366 3.80 15.74 -4.37
C GLY A 366 4.34 15.42 -5.77
N LEU A 367 3.48 15.06 -6.73
CA LEU A 367 3.88 14.79 -8.12
C LEU A 367 3.60 15.99 -9.04
N LYS A 368 4.29 17.11 -8.80
CA LYS A 368 4.34 18.23 -9.75
C LYS A 368 5.26 17.88 -10.93
N LYS A 369 4.79 17.01 -11.82
CA LYS A 369 5.41 16.81 -13.14
C LYS A 369 4.72 17.70 -14.16
N THR A 370 5.49 18.17 -15.15
CA THR A 370 5.16 19.19 -16.15
C THR A 370 3.88 18.91 -16.96
N SER A 371 3.37 17.68 -17.00
CA SER A 371 2.10 17.38 -17.66
C SER A 371 1.10 16.59 -16.79
N LYS A 372 -0.17 16.65 -17.19
CA LYS A 372 -1.31 16.00 -16.53
C LYS A 372 -1.07 14.50 -16.31
N TYR A 373 -0.40 13.84 -17.27
CA TYR A 373 -0.17 12.38 -17.28
C TYR A 373 1.29 11.96 -17.09
N VAL A 374 2.26 12.75 -17.55
CA VAL A 374 3.67 12.33 -17.62
C VAL A 374 4.20 12.06 -16.22
N GLY A 375 4.59 10.80 -16.03
CA GLY A 375 5.15 10.29 -14.80
C GLY A 375 4.16 10.13 -13.64
N TYR A 376 2.85 10.34 -13.87
CA TYR A 376 1.78 9.89 -12.99
C TYR A 376 1.17 8.58 -13.50
N VAL A 377 0.84 8.47 -14.79
CA VAL A 377 0.39 7.22 -15.42
C VAL A 377 1.55 6.65 -16.23
N LYS A 378 2.03 5.45 -15.88
CA LYS A 378 3.10 4.75 -16.60
C LYS A 378 2.54 3.86 -17.70
N LYS A 379 1.50 3.08 -17.38
CA LYS A 379 0.89 2.13 -18.31
C LYS A 379 -0.60 1.99 -17.99
N PHE A 380 -1.43 2.00 -19.01
CA PHE A 380 -2.85 1.71 -18.92
C PHE A 380 -3.14 0.46 -19.73
N THR A 381 -3.77 -0.54 -19.11
CA THR A 381 -4.13 -1.80 -19.76
C THR A 381 -5.60 -2.07 -19.53
N LEU A 382 -6.34 -2.36 -20.59
CA LEU A 382 -7.71 -2.85 -20.52
C LEU A 382 -7.71 -4.38 -20.63
N SER A 383 -8.50 -5.04 -19.81
CA SER A 383 -8.69 -6.49 -19.86
C SER A 383 -10.13 -6.85 -19.56
N SER A 384 -10.57 -7.97 -20.10
CA SER A 384 -11.75 -8.66 -19.61
C SER A 384 -11.37 -9.59 -18.45
N THR A 385 -12.31 -9.94 -17.59
CA THR A 385 -12.08 -10.82 -16.42
C THR A 385 -11.28 -12.09 -16.76
N MET A 386 -11.53 -12.73 -17.91
CA MET A 386 -10.81 -13.94 -18.35
C MET A 386 -10.02 -13.73 -19.66
N GLY A 387 -9.89 -12.48 -20.09
CA GLY A 387 -9.31 -12.10 -21.39
C GLY A 387 -7.84 -11.67 -21.30
N PRO A 388 -7.15 -11.54 -22.44
CA PRO A 388 -5.84 -10.93 -22.48
C PRO A 388 -5.91 -9.42 -22.17
N GLY A 389 -4.84 -8.87 -21.59
CA GLY A 389 -4.70 -7.42 -21.43
C GLY A 389 -4.19 -6.73 -22.70
N PHE A 390 -4.85 -5.63 -23.08
CA PHE A 390 -4.52 -4.76 -24.20
C PHE A 390 -3.99 -3.42 -23.66
N PRO A 391 -2.71 -3.08 -23.90
CA PRO A 391 -2.17 -1.79 -23.51
C PRO A 391 -2.77 -0.68 -24.38
N VAL A 392 -3.19 0.41 -23.75
CA VAL A 392 -3.79 1.58 -24.42
C VAL A 392 -2.80 2.73 -24.42
N THR A 393 -2.78 3.51 -25.51
CA THR A 393 -1.96 4.71 -25.61
C THR A 393 -2.51 5.84 -24.71
N ILE A 394 -1.60 6.62 -24.11
CA ILE A 394 -1.97 7.75 -23.24
C ILE A 394 -2.72 8.88 -23.99
N PRO A 395 -2.35 9.26 -25.23
CA PRO A 395 -3.06 10.31 -25.97
C PRO A 395 -4.55 9.99 -26.20
N SER A 396 -4.88 8.74 -26.52
CA SER A 396 -6.28 8.33 -26.72
C SER A 396 -7.10 8.42 -25.42
N LEU A 397 -6.47 8.18 -24.27
CA LEU A 397 -7.10 8.33 -22.96
C LEU A 397 -7.34 9.80 -22.60
N SER A 398 -6.45 10.72 -23.00
CA SER A 398 -6.68 12.15 -22.76
C SER A 398 -7.87 12.67 -23.55
N VAL A 399 -8.02 12.24 -24.81
CA VAL A 399 -9.20 12.61 -25.62
C VAL A 399 -10.49 12.13 -24.94
N ALA A 400 -10.54 10.88 -24.48
CA ALA A 400 -11.72 10.37 -23.78
C ALA A 400 -12.05 11.12 -22.48
N ALA A 401 -11.03 11.49 -21.70
CA ALA A 401 -11.20 12.27 -20.48
C ALA A 401 -11.70 13.70 -20.76
N ASP A 402 -11.20 14.34 -21.81
CA ASP A 402 -11.62 15.69 -22.19
C ASP A 402 -13.04 15.71 -22.77
N HIS A 403 -13.45 14.66 -23.48
CA HIS A 403 -14.85 14.47 -23.89
C HIS A 403 -15.77 14.36 -22.68
N TYR A 404 -15.40 13.59 -21.66
CA TYR A 404 -16.20 13.49 -20.43
C TYR A 404 -16.32 14.84 -19.71
N ASN A 405 -15.24 15.62 -19.63
CA ASN A 405 -15.27 16.94 -19.01
C ASN A 405 -16.22 17.89 -19.71
N LYS A 406 -16.24 17.88 -21.06
CA LYS A 406 -17.18 18.71 -21.83
C LYS A 406 -18.63 18.35 -21.52
N VAL A 407 -18.94 17.06 -21.42
CA VAL A 407 -20.29 16.56 -21.13
C VAL A 407 -20.74 16.88 -19.70
N GLN A 408 -19.82 17.02 -18.73
CA GLN A 408 -20.17 17.40 -17.35
C GLN A 408 -20.30 18.92 -17.13
N VAL A 409 -19.66 19.72 -17.99
CA VAL A 409 -19.67 21.19 -17.90
C VAL A 409 -20.79 21.80 -18.77
N SER A 410 -21.33 21.03 -19.73
CA SER A 410 -22.51 21.38 -20.53
C SER A 410 -23.77 20.87 -19.85
#